data_AF-A0AAW1UQC3-F1
#
_entry.id   AF-A0AAW1UQC3-F1
#
_cell.length_a   1.000
_cell.length_b   1.000
_cell.length_c   1.000
_cell.angle_alpha   90.00
_cell.angle_beta   90.00
_cell.angle_gamma   90.00
#
_symmetry.space_group_name_H-M   'P 1'
#
loop_
_entity.id
_entity.type
_entity.pdbx_description
1 polymer ?
#
loop_
_entity_poly.entity_id
_entity_poly.type
_entity_poly.pdbx_seq_one_letter_code
_entity_poly.pdbx_strand_id
1 'polypeptide(L)'
;RSDDEAKGIVDRIANVPSLVDVGAKYHKDCSKQLYSKQWWREKQCEDRKNNIDIAMEYILTYLHENSEECQFQMSDLMKSIKDDYIPEKRTIIERMKAKFTDDILFFNENGHDTIVCFKGFIYK
;
A
#
# COMPACT_ATOMS: atom_id res chain seq x y z
N ARG A 1 9.00 27.33 -15.81
CA ARG A 1 7.78 27.01 -16.58
C ARG A 1 6.84 28.18 -16.39
N SER A 2 6.56 28.95 -17.44
CA SER A 2 5.66 30.11 -17.40
C SER A 2 4.31 29.68 -17.98
N ASP A 3 3.22 29.88 -17.24
CA ASP A 3 1.87 29.40 -17.62
C ASP A 3 1.33 30.09 -18.89
N ASP A 4 1.89 31.24 -19.28
CA ASP A 4 1.49 31.98 -20.47
C ASP A 4 1.85 31.25 -21.77
N GLU A 5 2.97 30.53 -21.81
CA GLU A 5 3.36 29.72 -22.97
C GLU A 5 2.45 28.49 -23.13
N ALA A 6 1.96 27.95 -22.01
CA ALA A 6 1.09 26.77 -22.00
C ALA A 6 -0.29 27.09 -22.63
N LYS A 7 -0.86 28.25 -22.34
CA LYS A 7 -2.13 28.69 -22.94
C LYS A 7 -2.08 28.83 -24.46
N GLY A 8 -0.99 29.42 -24.98
CA GLY A 8 -0.81 29.56 -26.43
C GLY A 8 -0.65 28.23 -27.16
N ILE A 9 -0.11 27.20 -26.50
CA ILE A 9 0.02 25.85 -27.05
C ILE A 9 -1.36 25.15 -27.11
N VAL A 10 -2.18 25.31 -26.06
CA VAL A 10 -3.52 24.69 -25.99
C VAL A 10 -4.44 25.23 -27.10
N ASP A 11 -4.44 26.55 -27.33
CA ASP A 11 -5.26 27.18 -28.38
C ASP A 11 -4.88 26.70 -29.79
N ARG A 12 -3.58 26.51 -30.04
CA ARG A 12 -3.06 25.97 -31.31
C ARG A 12 -3.40 24.51 -31.54
N ILE A 13 -3.50 23.72 -30.48
CA ILE A 13 -3.83 22.29 -30.56
C ILE A 13 -5.33 22.05 -30.65
N ALA A 14 -6.16 22.93 -30.05
CA ALA A 14 -7.61 22.78 -30.00
C ALA A 14 -8.28 22.67 -31.38
N ASN A 15 -7.69 23.30 -32.41
CA ASN A 15 -8.21 23.29 -33.78
C ASN A 15 -7.63 22.16 -34.66
N VAL A 16 -6.82 21.26 -34.09
CA VAL A 16 -6.25 20.14 -34.83
C VAL A 16 -7.11 18.89 -34.62
N PRO A 17 -7.68 18.30 -35.69
CA PRO A 17 -8.58 17.15 -35.57
C PRO A 17 -7.87 15.88 -35.06
N SER A 18 -6.58 15.73 -35.32
CA SER A 18 -5.75 14.64 -34.80
C SER A 18 -4.30 15.10 -34.68
N LEU A 19 -3.75 14.99 -33.47
CA LEU A 19 -2.35 15.26 -33.19
C LEU A 19 -1.40 14.32 -33.95
N VAL A 20 -1.89 13.12 -34.30
CA VAL A 20 -1.15 12.14 -35.10
C VAL A 20 -1.05 12.59 -36.55
N ASP A 21 -2.12 13.18 -37.11
CA ASP A 21 -2.19 13.60 -38.51
C ASP A 21 -1.30 14.82 -38.79
N VAL A 22 -1.09 15.68 -37.79
CA VAL A 22 -0.14 16.81 -37.88
C VAL A 22 1.30 16.41 -37.58
N GLY A 23 1.57 15.11 -37.42
CA GLY A 23 2.91 14.59 -37.16
C GLY A 23 3.50 15.05 -35.83
N ALA A 24 2.67 15.39 -34.84
CA ALA A 24 3.14 15.77 -33.52
C ALA A 24 3.89 14.60 -32.89
N LYS A 25 5.16 14.83 -32.54
CA LYS A 25 6.01 13.84 -31.87
C LYS A 25 6.37 14.36 -30.50
N TYR A 26 6.22 13.50 -29.49
CA TYR A 26 6.83 13.74 -28.19
C TYR A 26 8.34 13.92 -28.35
N HIS A 27 8.93 14.79 -27.53
CA HIS A 27 10.39 14.80 -27.37
C HIS A 27 10.86 13.40 -26.99
N LYS A 28 12.03 12.99 -27.49
CA LYS A 28 12.58 11.64 -27.27
C LYS A 28 12.68 11.29 -25.79
N ASP A 29 12.98 12.26 -24.94
CA ASP A 29 13.09 12.04 -23.49
C ASP A 29 11.72 11.94 -22.82
N CYS A 30 10.75 12.75 -23.26
CA CYS A 30 9.38 12.70 -22.77
C CYS A 30 8.69 11.38 -23.15
N SER A 31 8.90 10.89 -24.37
CA SER A 31 8.34 9.59 -24.80
C SER A 31 8.97 8.43 -24.04
N LYS A 32 10.29 8.46 -23.83
CA LYS A 32 10.97 7.46 -22.99
C LYS A 32 10.44 7.44 -21.57
N GLN A 33 10.20 8.60 -20.95
CA GLN A 33 9.64 8.67 -19.60
C GLN A 33 8.20 8.13 -19.56
N LEU A 34 7.35 8.54 -20.51
CA LEU A 34 5.95 8.11 -20.61
C LEU A 34 5.82 6.58 -20.76
N TYR A 35 6.70 5.97 -21.57
CA TYR A 35 6.73 4.53 -21.78
C TYR A 35 7.77 3.80 -20.91
N SER A 36 8.36 4.48 -19.92
CA SER A 36 9.36 3.85 -19.05
C SER A 36 8.70 2.83 -18.12
N LYS A 37 9.34 1.68 -17.93
CA LYS A 37 8.91 0.67 -16.94
C LYS A 37 8.99 1.18 -15.49
N GLN A 38 9.63 2.32 -15.27
CA GLN A 38 9.87 2.87 -13.94
C GLN A 38 8.59 3.46 -13.34
N TRP A 39 7.84 4.25 -14.11
CA TRP A 39 6.53 4.78 -13.67
C TRP A 39 5.55 3.66 -13.29
N TRP A 40 5.49 2.58 -14.07
CA TRP A 40 4.65 1.42 -13.76
C TRP A 40 5.07 0.71 -12.46
N ARG A 41 6.38 0.62 -12.17
CA ARG A 41 6.90 0.03 -10.93
C ARG A 41 6.61 0.89 -9.71
N GLU A 42 6.74 2.21 -9.85
CA GLU A 42 6.43 3.17 -8.79
C GLU A 42 4.94 3.10 -8.41
N LYS A 43 4.06 3.16 -9.42
CA LYS A 43 2.61 2.99 -9.22
C LYS A 43 2.26 1.64 -8.58
N GLN A 44 2.84 0.54 -9.07
CA GLN A 44 2.60 -0.77 -8.49
C GLN A 44 3.09 -0.88 -7.03
N CYS A 45 4.18 -0.19 -6.68
CA CYS A 45 4.68 -0.14 -5.31
C CYS A 45 3.74 0.66 -4.40
N GLU A 46 3.22 1.77 -4.89
CA GLU A 46 2.26 2.61 -4.18
C GLU A 46 0.92 1.89 -3.96
N ASP A 47 0.37 1.25 -5.00
CA ASP A 47 -0.84 0.43 -4.89
C ASP A 47 -0.68 -0.69 -3.85
N ARG A 48 0.46 -1.40 -3.86
CA ARG A 48 0.76 -2.41 -2.84
C ARG A 48 0.84 -1.82 -1.44
N LYS A 49 1.44 -0.65 -1.28
CA LYS A 49 1.55 0.01 0.02
C LYS A 49 0.17 0.40 0.55
N ASN A 50 -0.68 0.97 -0.30
CA ASN A 50 -2.06 1.31 0.04
C ASN A 50 -2.86 0.08 0.46
N ASN A 51 -2.74 -1.02 -0.28
CA ASN A 51 -3.43 -2.27 0.06
C ASN A 51 -2.95 -2.86 1.40
N ILE A 52 -1.64 -2.77 1.70
CA ILE A 52 -1.11 -3.17 3.00
C ILE A 52 -1.68 -2.29 4.12
N ASP A 53 -1.76 -0.98 3.90
CA ASP A 53 -2.26 -0.05 4.90
C ASP A 53 -3.75 -0.31 5.20
N ILE A 54 -4.58 -0.57 4.17
CA ILE A 54 -5.99 -0.96 4.31
C ILE A 54 -6.12 -2.28 5.08
N ALA A 55 -5.34 -3.29 4.71
CA ALA A 55 -5.34 -4.58 5.41
C ALA A 55 -4.96 -4.45 6.89
N MET A 56 -4.00 -3.55 7.20
CA MET A 56 -3.64 -3.25 8.58
C MET A 56 -4.75 -2.54 9.34
N GLU A 57 -5.56 -1.69 8.71
CA GLU A 57 -6.73 -1.09 9.37
C GLU A 57 -7.74 -2.15 9.81
N TYR A 58 -8.06 -3.13 8.96
CA TYR A 58 -8.95 -4.23 9.34
C TYR A 58 -8.45 -5.03 10.55
N ILE A 59 -7.13 -5.30 10.59
CA ILE A 59 -6.51 -5.99 11.73
C ILE A 59 -6.65 -5.14 13.00
N LEU A 60 -6.40 -3.84 12.91
CA LEU A 60 -6.48 -2.94 14.07
C LEU A 60 -7.92 -2.75 14.56
N THR A 61 -8.89 -2.67 13.66
CA THR A 61 -10.31 -2.66 14.01
C THR A 61 -10.69 -3.94 14.75
N TYR A 62 -10.29 -5.11 14.23
CA TYR A 62 -10.53 -6.38 14.89
C TYR A 62 -9.91 -6.45 16.29
N LEU A 63 -8.67 -5.99 16.46
CA LEU A 63 -8.02 -5.90 17.77
C LEU A 63 -8.76 -4.95 18.73
N HIS A 64 -9.29 -3.85 18.21
CA HIS A 64 -10.04 -2.89 19.02
C HIS A 64 -11.39 -3.46 19.49
N GLU A 65 -12.11 -4.13 18.58
CA GLU A 65 -13.38 -4.80 18.86
C GLU A 65 -13.21 -5.94 19.88
N ASN A 66 -12.07 -6.62 19.87
CA ASN A 66 -11.74 -7.72 20.79
C ASN A 66 -10.70 -7.30 21.84
N SER A 67 -10.73 -6.05 22.29
CA SER A 67 -9.73 -5.49 23.22
C SER A 67 -9.71 -6.13 24.62
N GLU A 68 -10.72 -6.96 24.95
CA GLU A 68 -10.73 -7.82 26.13
C GLU A 68 -9.76 -9.01 26.01
N GLU A 69 -9.42 -9.41 24.78
CA GLU A 69 -8.45 -10.44 24.51
C GLU A 69 -7.03 -9.86 24.44
N CYS A 70 -6.08 -10.58 25.02
CA CYS A 70 -4.69 -10.15 25.12
C CYS A 70 -3.78 -10.92 24.16
N GLN A 71 -4.33 -11.97 23.55
CA GLN A 71 -3.64 -12.94 22.72
C GLN A 71 -4.51 -13.26 21.51
N PHE A 72 -3.90 -13.30 20.33
CA PHE A 72 -4.59 -13.55 19.07
C PHE A 72 -3.80 -14.54 18.23
N GLN A 73 -4.49 -15.43 17.53
CA GLN A 73 -3.86 -16.25 16.51
C GLN A 73 -3.67 -15.43 15.23
N MET A 74 -2.50 -15.56 14.60
CA MET A 74 -2.20 -14.86 13.35
C MET A 74 -3.20 -15.22 12.25
N SER A 75 -3.65 -16.47 12.19
CA SER A 75 -4.65 -16.90 11.23
C SER A 75 -5.99 -16.17 11.41
N ASP A 76 -6.38 -15.82 12.64
CA ASP A 76 -7.60 -15.06 12.89
C ASP A 76 -7.45 -13.60 12.51
N LEU A 77 -6.27 -13.00 12.75
CA LEU A 77 -5.95 -11.65 12.23
C LEU A 77 -5.97 -11.62 10.70
N MET A 78 -5.50 -12.68 10.04
CA MET A 78 -5.54 -12.76 8.57
C MET A 78 -6.97 -12.94 8.04
N LYS A 79 -7.83 -13.68 8.75
CA LYS A 79 -9.25 -13.84 8.40
C LYS A 79 -10.07 -12.57 8.61
N SER A 80 -9.62 -11.66 9.49
CA SER A 80 -10.35 -10.41 9.75
C SER A 80 -10.25 -9.41 8.59
N ILE A 81 -9.30 -9.61 7.68
CA ILE A 81 -9.10 -8.79 6.49
C ILE A 81 -10.20 -9.12 5.48
N LYS A 82 -11.07 -8.15 5.20
CA LYS A 82 -12.20 -8.29 4.26
C LYS A 82 -11.88 -7.79 2.84
N ASP A 83 -10.64 -7.40 2.60
CA ASP A 83 -10.16 -6.92 1.31
C ASP A 83 -9.75 -8.11 0.41
N ASP A 84 -9.73 -7.89 -0.92
CA ASP A 84 -9.21 -8.84 -1.91
C ASP A 84 -7.70 -9.08 -1.73
N TYR A 85 -6.99 -8.12 -1.12
CA TYR A 85 -5.56 -8.26 -0.83
C TYR A 85 -5.28 -8.69 0.62
N ILE A 86 -4.73 -9.90 0.78
CA ILE A 86 -4.22 -10.41 2.06
C ILE A 86 -2.68 -10.34 2.04
N PRO A 87 -2.05 -9.47 2.86
CA PRO A 87 -0.60 -9.39 2.96
C PRO A 87 0.00 -10.69 3.51
N GLU A 88 1.27 -10.93 3.17
CA GLU A 88 2.02 -12.03 3.79
C GLU A 88 2.16 -11.82 5.30
N LYS A 89 2.13 -12.94 6.05
CA LYS A 89 2.32 -12.97 7.51
C LYS A 89 3.53 -12.16 7.98
N ARG A 90 4.64 -12.23 7.24
CA ARG A 90 5.86 -11.45 7.55
C ARG A 90 5.60 -9.95 7.50
N THR A 91 4.89 -9.47 6.48
CA THR A 91 4.55 -8.05 6.32
C THR A 91 3.67 -7.57 7.46
N ILE A 92 2.69 -8.37 7.87
CA ILE A 92 1.81 -8.07 9.02
C ILE A 92 2.65 -7.93 10.29
N ILE A 93 3.53 -8.90 10.56
CA ILE A 93 4.42 -8.86 11.74
C ILE A 93 5.30 -7.60 11.73
N GLU A 94 5.94 -7.29 10.60
CA GLU A 94 6.80 -6.10 10.47
C GLU A 94 6.01 -4.80 10.71
N ARG A 95 4.79 -4.68 10.17
CA ARG A 95 3.92 -3.52 10.37
C ARG A 95 3.40 -3.41 11.81
N MET A 96 3.01 -4.52 12.42
CA MET A 96 2.57 -4.53 13.83
C MET A 96 3.73 -4.17 14.77
N LYS A 97 4.94 -4.70 14.53
CA LYS A 97 6.14 -4.28 15.27
C LYS A 97 6.45 -2.81 15.06
N ALA A 98 6.29 -2.27 13.85
CA ALA A 98 6.50 -0.84 13.62
C ALA A 98 5.46 0.05 14.36
N LYS A 99 4.22 -0.44 14.54
CA LYS A 99 3.14 0.32 15.18
C LYS A 99 3.14 0.23 16.71
N PHE A 100 3.42 -0.95 17.26
CA PHE A 100 3.37 -1.22 18.71
C PHE A 100 4.75 -1.39 19.35
N THR A 101 5.81 -1.40 18.54
CA THR A 101 7.22 -1.47 18.99
C THR A 101 7.44 -2.61 19.98
N ASP A 102 7.69 -2.28 21.26
CA ASP A 102 8.00 -3.21 22.32
C ASP A 102 6.75 -3.73 23.05
N ASP A 103 5.57 -3.18 22.79
CA ASP A 103 4.32 -3.56 23.47
C ASP A 103 3.70 -4.85 22.91
N ILE A 104 4.34 -5.49 21.93
CA ILE A 104 3.82 -6.69 21.26
C ILE A 104 4.88 -7.79 21.20
N LEU A 105 4.42 -9.03 21.42
CA LEU A 105 5.20 -10.25 21.38
C LEU A 105 4.63 -11.20 20.32
N PHE A 106 5.52 -11.90 19.63
CA PHE A 106 5.17 -12.92 18.66
C PHE A 106 5.81 -14.24 19.06
N PHE A 107 4.98 -15.26 19.29
CA PHE A 107 5.42 -16.62 19.56
C PHE A 107 5.20 -17.46 18.31
N ASN A 108 6.27 -18.06 17.80
CA ASN A 108 6.23 -18.91 16.62
C ASN A 108 6.86 -20.26 16.97
N GLU A 109 6.03 -21.26 17.22
CA GLU A 109 6.47 -22.63 17.46
C GLU A 109 6.34 -23.44 16.16
N ASN A 110 7.34 -24.28 15.88
CA ASN A 110 7.36 -25.09 14.67
C ASN A 110 6.12 -25.99 14.61
N GLY A 111 5.33 -25.84 13.54
CA GLY A 111 4.10 -26.62 13.32
C GLY A 111 2.83 -26.01 13.93
N HIS A 112 2.95 -24.90 14.66
CA HIS A 112 1.82 -24.18 15.26
C HIS A 112 1.64 -22.80 14.63
N ASP A 113 0.43 -22.23 14.77
CA ASP A 113 0.18 -20.87 14.31
C ASP A 113 0.93 -19.86 15.19
N THR A 114 1.24 -18.69 14.63
CA THR A 114 1.90 -17.63 15.39
C THR A 114 0.91 -16.96 16.31
N ILE A 115 1.24 -16.89 17.59
CA ILE A 115 0.46 -16.19 18.60
C ILE A 115 1.01 -14.77 18.73
N VAL A 116 0.11 -13.80 18.68
CA VAL A 116 0.38 -12.37 18.86
C VAL A 116 -0.14 -11.97 20.24
N CYS A 117 0.70 -11.39 21.09
CA CYS A 117 0.36 -11.07 22.48
C CYS A 117 0.80 -9.64 22.84
N PHE A 118 -0.04 -8.88 23.55
CA PHE A 118 0.31 -7.52 24.01
C PHE A 118 0.94 -7.53 25.41
N LYS A 119 2.09 -6.84 25.57
CA LYS A 119 2.80 -6.65 26.84
C LYS A 119 2.06 -5.65 27.74
N GLY A 120 0.93 -6.06 28.27
CA GLY A 120 0.14 -5.32 29.26
C GLY A 120 -0.64 -6.23 30.20
N PHE A 121 -0.81 -7.49 29.80
CA PHE A 121 -1.54 -8.53 30.54
C PHE A 121 -0.61 -9.60 31.10
N ILE A 122 0.63 -9.23 31.43
CA ILE A 122 1.47 -10.07 32.29
C ILE A 122 0.83 -9.99 33.69
N TYR A 123 -0.05 -10.95 33.99
CA TYR A 123 -0.54 -11.17 35.35
C TYR A 123 0.66 -11.22 36.29
N LYS A 124 0.68 -10.32 37.26
CA LYS A 124 1.65 -10.28 38.35
C LYS A 124 1.17 -11.18 39.48
#